data_AF-A0A428W5A4-F1
#
_entry.id   AF-A0A428W5A4-F1
#
_cell.length_a   1.000
_cell.length_b   1.000
_cell.length_c   1.000
_cell.angle_alpha   90.00
_cell.angle_beta   90.00
_cell.angle_gamma   90.00
#
_symmetry.space_group_name_H-M   'P 1'
#
loop_
_entity.id
_entity.type
_entity.pdbx_description
1 polymer ?
#
loop_
_entity_poly.entity_id
_entity_poly.type
_entity_poly.pdbx_seq_one_letter_code
_entity_poly.pdbx_strand_id
1 'polypeptide(L)'
;MSTVTPFAVLALIGAVSGAFTAWLLLRRHRYAEVVHPAAAPEAIDPVIERKIFADECDVRLTGVHEFADLADRDPSLRQDFVDQFFVQLGYTWPESAAWQAKLWPVLLRRLRRGSPEFWPGMNLYPKAMVLHDVDLRGCEVGDAFFRQVHFAGDARFDGAVFTGSVSFEEAWFARHAFFGGTRFGADADFERTTFTGTAAFPRITTHGQLWFDAARFSARTDFAGASFGDDVSFEGAGFAGPTSFRDTRCAADVLFGGARFSGHADFTGATAAGFLFTGARARTDAHVRRAWPPGWALGPARPRKPGRWADLTRA
;
A
#
# COMPACT_ATOMS: atom_id res chain seq x y z
N MET A 1 -30.41 51.85 29.69
CA MET A 1 -29.23 51.17 30.27
C MET A 1 -29.43 49.68 30.06
N SER A 2 -28.84 49.13 29.00
CA SER A 2 -28.89 47.71 28.70
C SER A 2 -27.47 47.25 28.43
N THR A 3 -26.96 46.43 29.34
CA THR A 3 -25.64 45.81 29.32
C THR A 3 -25.63 44.67 28.30
N VAL A 4 -24.86 44.83 27.23
CA VAL A 4 -24.54 43.76 26.27
C VAL A 4 -23.21 43.13 26.70
N THR A 5 -23.25 41.83 27.00
CA THR A 5 -22.07 40.98 27.28
C THR A 5 -21.35 40.58 25.98
N PRO A 6 -20.02 40.38 25.99
CA PRO A 6 -19.26 40.01 24.80
C PRO A 6 -19.17 38.48 24.71
N PHE A 7 -19.97 37.86 23.85
CA PHE A 7 -19.78 36.48 23.41
C PHE A 7 -20.03 36.39 21.91
N ALA A 8 -19.02 36.73 21.12
CA ALA A 8 -19.05 36.51 19.67
C ALA A 8 -17.63 36.49 19.07
N VAL A 9 -16.71 35.71 19.65
CA VAL A 9 -15.49 35.28 18.93
C VAL A 9 -15.10 33.89 19.44
N LEU A 10 -15.70 32.82 18.91
CA LEU A 10 -15.17 31.44 18.86
C LEU A 10 -16.26 30.46 18.42
N ALA A 11 -16.53 30.40 17.11
CA ALA A 11 -17.35 29.31 16.54
C ALA A 11 -17.05 29.14 15.05
N LEU A 12 -15.82 28.78 14.67
CA LEU A 12 -15.57 28.28 13.30
C LEU A 12 -14.27 27.45 13.12
N ILE A 13 -13.83 26.70 14.13
CA ILE A 13 -12.71 25.74 13.99
C ILE A 13 -13.07 24.30 14.42
N GLY A 14 -14.22 24.06 15.07
CA GLY A 14 -14.53 22.77 15.71
C GLY A 14 -15.22 21.70 14.86
N ALA A 15 -15.76 22.02 13.67
CA ALA A 15 -16.63 21.07 12.95
C ALA A 15 -15.86 20.08 12.04
N VAL A 16 -14.68 20.44 11.55
CA VAL A 16 -13.90 19.56 10.65
C VAL A 16 -13.17 18.48 11.44
N SER A 17 -12.70 18.75 12.66
CA SER A 17 -11.95 17.75 13.43
C SER A 17 -12.81 16.61 13.97
N GLY A 18 -14.09 16.87 14.32
CA GLY A 18 -14.97 15.87 14.93
C GLY A 18 -15.47 14.79 13.97
N ALA A 19 -15.85 15.18 12.75
CA ALA A 19 -16.17 14.22 11.69
C ALA A 19 -14.92 13.47 11.21
N PHE A 20 -13.77 14.13 11.18
CA PHE A 20 -12.48 13.56 10.76
C PHE A 20 -11.91 12.55 11.76
N THR A 21 -11.94 12.81 13.07
CA THR A 21 -11.52 11.81 14.07
C THR A 21 -12.51 10.65 14.16
N ALA A 22 -13.82 10.89 14.03
CA ALA A 22 -14.80 9.81 13.93
C ALA A 22 -14.60 8.96 12.67
N TRP A 23 -14.26 9.57 11.53
CA TRP A 23 -13.92 8.89 10.28
C TRP A 23 -12.61 8.07 10.38
N LEU A 24 -11.55 8.63 10.97
CA LEU A 24 -10.30 7.90 11.27
C LEU A 24 -10.49 6.75 12.27
N LEU A 25 -11.36 6.90 13.26
CA LEU A 25 -11.65 5.85 14.25
C LEU A 25 -12.51 4.73 13.67
N LEU A 26 -13.50 5.04 12.83
CA LEU A 26 -14.27 4.04 12.08
C LEU A 26 -13.40 3.30 11.04
N ARG A 27 -12.39 3.97 10.48
CA ARG A 27 -11.40 3.41 9.51
C ARG A 27 -10.49 2.35 10.13
N ARG A 28 -9.92 2.61 11.31
CA ARG A 28 -9.05 1.65 12.01
C ARG A 28 -9.79 0.38 12.45
N HIS A 29 -11.09 0.50 12.74
CA HIS A 29 -11.93 -0.62 13.13
C HIS A 29 -12.20 -1.61 11.97
N ARG A 30 -12.46 -1.10 10.75
CA ARG A 30 -12.74 -1.95 9.56
C ARG A 30 -11.60 -2.90 9.22
N TYR A 31 -10.35 -2.47 9.39
CA TYR A 31 -9.17 -3.29 9.10
C TYR A 31 -8.70 -4.15 10.29
N ALA A 32 -9.02 -3.77 11.53
CA ALA A 32 -8.75 -4.57 12.71
C ALA A 32 -9.76 -5.73 12.88
N GLU A 33 -10.97 -5.61 12.32
CA GLU A 33 -12.01 -6.63 12.39
C GLU A 33 -11.83 -7.78 11.40
N VAL A 34 -10.96 -7.66 10.39
CA VAL A 34 -10.60 -8.80 9.51
C VAL A 34 -9.53 -9.67 10.19
N VAL A 35 -9.83 -10.11 11.41
CA VAL A 35 -9.30 -11.36 11.93
C VAL A 35 -10.35 -12.39 11.54
N HIS A 36 -10.16 -13.04 10.39
CA HIS A 36 -10.98 -14.21 10.10
C HIS A 36 -10.74 -15.22 11.23
N PRO A 37 -11.80 -15.69 11.94
CA PRO A 37 -11.67 -16.87 12.74
C PRO A 37 -11.32 -17.99 11.75
N ALA A 38 -10.06 -18.45 11.81
CA ALA A 38 -9.65 -19.64 11.09
C ALA A 38 -10.70 -20.72 11.39
N ALA A 39 -11.39 -21.21 10.35
CA ALA A 39 -12.07 -22.48 10.47
C ALA A 39 -11.04 -23.47 11.02
N ALA A 40 -11.44 -24.33 11.96
CA ALA A 40 -10.51 -25.30 12.53
C ALA A 40 -9.85 -26.05 11.35
N PRO A 41 -8.53 -25.97 11.17
CA PRO A 41 -7.88 -26.51 9.98
C PRO A 41 -8.23 -28.00 9.90
N GLU A 42 -8.65 -28.45 8.72
CA GLU A 42 -8.67 -29.90 8.48
C GLU A 42 -7.23 -30.39 8.67
N ALA A 43 -7.07 -31.47 9.42
CA ALA A 43 -5.74 -31.94 9.79
C ALA A 43 -4.96 -32.29 8.51
N ILE A 44 -3.89 -31.53 8.25
CA ILE A 44 -2.92 -31.83 7.19
C ILE A 44 -2.46 -33.26 7.38
N ASP A 45 -2.25 -33.99 6.28
CA ASP A 45 -1.69 -35.34 6.32
C ASP A 45 -0.44 -35.38 7.23
N PRO A 46 -0.40 -36.21 8.29
CA PRO A 46 0.68 -36.21 9.27
C PRO A 46 2.08 -36.48 8.67
N VAL A 47 2.15 -37.19 7.54
CA VAL A 47 3.42 -37.44 6.83
C VAL A 47 3.89 -36.16 6.14
N ILE A 48 2.98 -35.43 5.51
CA ILE A 48 3.26 -34.13 4.88
C ILE A 48 3.64 -33.11 5.96
N GLU A 49 2.86 -33.03 7.04
CA GLU A 49 3.14 -32.14 8.18
C GLU A 49 4.54 -32.37 8.73
N ARG A 50 4.90 -33.63 8.99
CA ARG A 50 6.25 -33.99 9.47
C ARG A 50 7.36 -33.54 8.52
N LYS A 51 7.14 -33.61 7.19
CA LYS A 51 8.11 -33.13 6.21
C LYS A 51 8.20 -31.61 6.21
N ILE A 52 7.07 -30.90 6.23
CA ILE A 52 7.03 -29.42 6.25
C ILE A 52 7.76 -28.85 7.47
N PHE A 53 7.84 -29.59 8.57
CA PHE A 53 8.58 -29.19 9.77
C PHE A 53 9.93 -29.87 9.96
N ALA A 54 10.45 -30.59 8.95
CA ALA A 54 11.75 -31.24 9.01
C ALA A 54 12.91 -30.24 9.12
N ASP A 55 13.97 -30.62 9.86
CA ASP A 55 15.18 -29.80 10.02
C ASP A 55 16.00 -29.71 8.72
N GLU A 56 15.88 -30.72 7.86
CA GLU A 56 16.58 -30.79 6.58
C GLU A 56 15.86 -29.97 5.51
N CYS A 57 16.56 -28.98 4.92
CA CYS A 57 16.01 -28.03 3.94
C CYS A 57 15.34 -28.74 2.74
N ASP A 58 15.95 -29.80 2.21
CA ASP A 58 15.43 -30.52 1.05
C ASP A 58 14.20 -31.37 1.39
N VAL A 59 14.17 -31.98 2.59
CA VAL A 59 12.99 -32.72 3.08
C VAL A 59 11.83 -31.76 3.31
N ARG A 60 12.12 -30.58 3.87
CA ARG A 60 11.13 -29.51 4.05
C ARG A 60 10.56 -29.01 2.73
N LEU A 61 11.41 -28.71 1.76
CA LEU A 61 10.98 -28.30 0.43
C LEU A 61 10.12 -29.38 -0.23
N THR A 62 10.49 -30.66 -0.07
CA THR A 62 9.69 -31.80 -0.54
C THR A 62 8.31 -31.81 0.11
N GLY A 63 8.22 -31.59 1.42
CA GLY A 63 6.94 -31.47 2.14
C GLY A 63 6.06 -30.33 1.62
N VAL A 64 6.66 -29.17 1.31
CA VAL A 64 5.94 -28.04 0.70
C VAL A 64 5.40 -28.42 -0.68
N HIS A 65 6.19 -29.09 -1.52
CA HIS A 65 5.72 -29.57 -2.83
C HIS A 65 4.59 -30.58 -2.70
N GLU A 66 4.71 -31.56 -1.81
CA GLU A 66 3.68 -32.58 -1.59
C GLU A 66 2.36 -31.96 -1.09
N PHE A 67 2.42 -30.94 -0.24
CA PHE A 67 1.22 -30.23 0.20
C PHE A 67 0.60 -29.43 -0.95
N ALA A 68 1.42 -28.78 -1.77
CA ALA A 68 0.94 -28.05 -2.94
C ALA A 68 0.22 -28.98 -3.93
N ASP A 69 0.79 -30.16 -4.20
CA ASP A 69 0.20 -31.18 -5.07
C ASP A 69 -1.07 -31.80 -4.49
N LEU A 70 -1.20 -31.84 -3.16
CA LEU A 70 -2.44 -32.21 -2.49
C LEU A 70 -3.50 -31.11 -2.67
N ALA A 71 -3.16 -29.84 -2.44
CA ALA A 71 -4.05 -28.69 -2.61
C ALA A 71 -4.44 -28.40 -4.07
N ASP A 72 -3.62 -28.85 -5.04
CA ASP A 72 -4.02 -28.84 -6.46
C ASP A 72 -5.21 -29.78 -6.71
N ARG A 73 -5.20 -30.95 -6.07
CA ARG A 73 -6.24 -31.99 -6.18
C ARG A 73 -7.45 -31.72 -5.30
N ASP A 74 -7.24 -31.09 -4.15
CA ASP A 74 -8.29 -30.76 -3.19
C ASP A 74 -8.40 -29.25 -2.96
N PRO A 75 -9.39 -28.58 -3.55
CA PRO A 75 -9.58 -27.15 -3.39
C PRO A 75 -9.81 -26.67 -1.95
N SER A 76 -10.28 -27.52 -1.02
CA SER A 76 -10.50 -27.11 0.38
C SER A 76 -9.19 -26.73 1.07
N LEU A 77 -8.08 -27.33 0.66
CA LEU A 77 -6.76 -27.18 1.27
C LEU A 77 -5.95 -26.00 0.71
N ARG A 78 -6.45 -25.30 -0.31
CA ARG A 78 -5.68 -24.27 -1.01
C ARG A 78 -5.34 -23.08 -0.12
N GLN A 79 -6.30 -22.57 0.64
CA GLN A 79 -6.03 -21.47 1.56
C GLN A 79 -5.12 -21.92 2.72
N ASP A 80 -5.32 -23.12 3.25
CA ASP A 80 -4.45 -23.70 4.27
C ASP A 80 -3.00 -23.84 3.78
N PHE A 81 -2.80 -24.23 2.52
CA PHE A 81 -1.48 -24.22 1.88
C PHE A 81 -0.89 -22.81 1.81
N VAL A 82 -1.67 -21.81 1.39
CA VAL A 82 -1.19 -20.42 1.29
C VAL A 82 -0.80 -19.88 2.66
N ASP A 83 -1.60 -20.14 3.69
CA ASP A 83 -1.33 -19.72 5.06
C ASP A 83 -0.06 -20.40 5.59
N GLN A 84 0.06 -21.72 5.38
CA GLN A 84 1.24 -22.48 5.78
C GLN A 84 2.49 -22.07 4.99
N PHE A 85 2.34 -21.68 3.73
CA PHE A 85 3.44 -21.17 2.90
C PHE A 85 4.08 -19.92 3.53
N PHE A 86 3.27 -18.98 4.04
CA PHE A 86 3.81 -17.81 4.74
C PHE A 86 4.47 -18.18 6.07
N VAL A 87 4.00 -19.22 6.76
CA VAL A 87 4.73 -19.78 7.93
C VAL A 87 6.12 -20.27 7.51
N GLN A 88 6.23 -20.95 6.36
CA GLN A 88 7.52 -21.44 5.86
C GLN A 88 8.46 -20.31 5.40
N LEU A 89 7.93 -19.22 4.83
CA LEU A 89 8.74 -18.05 4.46
C LEU A 89 9.36 -17.35 5.68
N GLY A 90 8.66 -17.37 6.82
CA GLY A 90 9.09 -16.74 8.07
C GLY A 90 10.11 -17.55 8.87
N TYR A 91 10.42 -18.79 8.45
CA TYR A 91 11.38 -19.62 9.17
C TYR A 91 12.80 -19.06 9.00
N THR A 92 13.43 -18.65 10.10
CA THR A 92 14.74 -18.01 10.08
C THR A 92 15.84 -19.02 9.83
N TRP A 93 16.38 -19.02 8.60
CA TRP A 93 17.58 -19.76 8.20
C TRP A 93 18.74 -18.80 7.98
N PRO A 94 20.01 -19.27 8.12
CA PRO A 94 21.19 -18.47 7.77
C PRO A 94 21.11 -17.88 6.34
N GLU A 95 20.43 -18.58 5.42
CA GLU A 95 20.21 -18.17 4.03
C GLU A 95 18.72 -17.93 3.74
N SER A 96 18.04 -17.14 4.58
CA SER A 96 16.59 -16.87 4.46
C SER A 96 16.17 -16.38 3.06
N ALA A 97 16.96 -15.55 2.40
CA ALA A 97 16.69 -15.10 1.03
C ALA A 97 16.72 -16.25 0.00
N ALA A 98 17.71 -17.15 0.09
CA ALA A 98 17.82 -18.31 -0.80
C ALA A 98 16.69 -19.31 -0.55
N TRP A 99 16.27 -19.46 0.71
CA TRP A 99 15.11 -20.27 1.09
C TRP A 99 13.81 -19.71 0.48
N GLN A 100 13.53 -18.42 0.66
CA GLN A 100 12.35 -17.78 0.06
C GLN A 100 12.35 -17.90 -1.47
N ALA A 101 13.52 -17.77 -2.11
CA ALA A 101 13.67 -17.92 -3.56
C ALA A 101 13.29 -19.34 -4.06
N LYS A 102 13.50 -20.39 -3.25
CA LYS A 102 13.03 -21.75 -3.57
C LYS A 102 11.51 -21.90 -3.40
N LEU A 103 10.92 -21.19 -2.45
CA LEU A 103 9.49 -21.28 -2.12
C LEU A 103 8.60 -20.52 -3.11
N TRP A 104 8.95 -19.27 -3.46
CA TRP A 104 8.11 -18.42 -4.33
C TRP A 104 7.60 -19.11 -5.60
N PRO A 105 8.40 -19.85 -6.39
CA PRO A 105 7.93 -20.55 -7.58
C PRO A 105 6.80 -21.56 -7.33
N VAL A 106 6.68 -22.08 -6.10
CA VAL A 106 5.60 -23.01 -5.71
C VAL A 106 4.28 -22.27 -5.60
N LEU A 107 4.23 -21.11 -4.93
CA LEU A 107 2.99 -20.34 -4.79
C LEU A 107 2.66 -19.54 -6.06
N LEU A 108 3.64 -18.89 -6.69
CA LEU A 108 3.39 -17.93 -7.79
C LEU A 108 2.70 -18.56 -9.00
N ARG A 109 2.99 -19.83 -9.30
CA ARG A 109 2.29 -20.55 -10.38
C ARG A 109 0.80 -20.75 -10.08
N ARG A 110 0.39 -20.77 -8.82
CA ARG A 110 -1.01 -20.92 -8.41
C ARG A 110 -1.75 -19.60 -8.26
N LEU A 111 -1.03 -18.48 -8.20
CA LEU A 111 -1.64 -17.14 -8.17
C LEU A 111 -1.75 -16.50 -9.56
N ARG A 112 -1.05 -17.00 -10.58
CA ARG A 112 -1.09 -16.42 -11.94
C ARG A 112 -2.26 -16.96 -12.74
N ARG A 113 -3.18 -16.08 -13.15
CA ARG A 113 -4.39 -16.44 -13.95
C ARG A 113 -4.12 -17.25 -15.22
N GLY A 114 -2.97 -17.05 -15.85
CA GLY A 114 -2.58 -17.76 -17.07
C GLY A 114 -1.98 -19.15 -16.84
N SER A 115 -1.83 -19.55 -15.59
CA SER A 115 -1.28 -20.86 -15.22
C SER A 115 -2.35 -21.95 -15.26
N PRO A 116 -2.01 -23.18 -15.68
CA PRO A 116 -2.92 -24.32 -15.57
C PRO A 116 -3.25 -24.69 -14.12
N GLU A 117 -2.40 -24.27 -13.17
CA GLU A 117 -2.52 -24.55 -11.73
C GLU A 117 -3.18 -23.37 -10.98
N PHE A 118 -3.82 -22.44 -11.67
CA PHE A 118 -4.36 -21.22 -11.05
C PHE A 118 -5.45 -21.53 -10.01
N TRP A 119 -5.32 -20.92 -8.83
CA TRP A 119 -6.25 -20.98 -7.70
C TRP A 119 -6.92 -19.60 -7.53
N PRO A 120 -8.21 -19.47 -7.88
CA PRO A 120 -8.92 -18.20 -7.74
C PRO A 120 -9.23 -17.89 -6.27
N GLY A 121 -9.22 -16.60 -5.91
CA GLY A 121 -9.69 -16.12 -4.60
C GLY A 121 -8.77 -16.41 -3.43
N MET A 122 -7.49 -16.70 -3.67
CA MET A 122 -6.51 -16.93 -2.60
C MET A 122 -6.15 -15.64 -1.89
N ASN A 123 -6.18 -15.65 -0.55
CA ASN A 123 -5.85 -14.51 0.28
C ASN A 123 -4.43 -14.61 0.85
N LEU A 124 -3.75 -13.47 1.00
CA LEU A 124 -2.38 -13.42 1.52
C LEU A 124 -2.36 -12.70 2.86
N TYR A 125 -2.06 -13.42 3.94
CA TYR A 125 -1.99 -12.88 5.29
C TYR A 125 -0.62 -13.13 5.97
N PRO A 126 0.49 -12.64 5.39
CA PRO A 126 1.77 -12.74 6.06
C PRO A 126 1.75 -11.99 7.40
N LYS A 127 2.29 -12.64 8.44
CA LYS A 127 2.70 -11.92 9.65
C LYS A 127 3.83 -10.94 9.33
N ALA A 128 4.07 -9.99 10.22
CA ALA A 128 5.22 -9.09 10.13
C ALA A 128 6.52 -9.91 9.96
N MET A 129 7.16 -9.78 8.80
CA MET A 129 8.35 -10.54 8.42
C MET A 129 9.17 -9.79 7.37
N VAL A 130 10.36 -10.32 7.07
CA VAL A 130 11.18 -9.83 5.95
C VAL A 130 10.92 -10.69 4.73
N LEU A 131 10.51 -10.05 3.62
CA LEU A 131 10.34 -10.71 2.32
C LEU A 131 11.42 -10.25 1.34
N HIS A 132 11.99 -11.20 0.62
CA HIS A 132 13.02 -10.99 -0.40
C HIS A 132 12.43 -11.20 -1.80
N ASP A 133 12.66 -10.21 -2.68
CA ASP A 133 12.35 -10.23 -4.11
C ASP A 133 10.96 -10.77 -4.49
N VAL A 134 9.92 -10.19 -3.87
CA VAL A 134 8.52 -10.56 -4.12
C VAL A 134 8.10 -10.19 -5.55
N ASP A 135 7.57 -11.16 -6.30
CA ASP A 135 7.13 -10.98 -7.68
C ASP A 135 5.72 -11.51 -7.91
N LEU A 136 4.73 -10.66 -7.62
CA LEU A 136 3.31 -10.91 -7.87
C LEU A 136 2.84 -10.37 -9.23
N ARG A 137 3.76 -10.12 -10.19
CA ARG A 137 3.36 -9.65 -11.51
C ARG A 137 2.38 -10.61 -12.18
N GLY A 138 1.28 -10.07 -12.68
CA GLY A 138 0.21 -10.82 -13.33
C GLY A 138 -0.53 -11.83 -12.44
N CYS A 139 -0.34 -11.76 -11.11
CA CYS A 139 -1.08 -12.59 -10.17
C CYS A 139 -2.48 -12.02 -9.92
N GLU A 140 -3.43 -12.91 -9.62
CA GLU A 140 -4.73 -12.55 -9.06
C GLU A 140 -4.78 -13.05 -7.62
N VAL A 141 -5.18 -12.15 -6.72
CA VAL A 141 -5.23 -12.36 -5.27
C VAL A 141 -6.58 -11.84 -4.77
N GLY A 142 -7.12 -12.47 -3.73
CA GLY A 142 -8.25 -11.96 -2.96
C GLY A 142 -7.84 -10.75 -2.11
N ASP A 143 -7.97 -10.89 -0.80
CA ASP A 143 -7.44 -9.97 0.18
C ASP A 143 -5.92 -10.17 0.35
N ALA A 144 -5.18 -9.08 0.60
CA ALA A 144 -3.73 -9.15 0.81
C ALA A 144 -3.26 -8.15 1.87
N PHE A 145 -2.86 -8.66 3.05
CA PHE A 145 -2.44 -7.83 4.18
C PHE A 145 -0.96 -8.03 4.49
N PHE A 146 -0.13 -7.15 3.93
CA PHE A 146 1.30 -7.03 4.16
C PHE A 146 1.63 -6.00 5.27
N ARG A 147 0.84 -5.97 6.33
CA ARG A 147 1.04 -5.01 7.43
C ARG A 147 2.37 -5.24 8.12
N GLN A 148 3.13 -4.17 8.30
CA GLN A 148 4.44 -4.22 8.95
C GLN A 148 5.46 -5.18 8.28
N VAL A 149 5.23 -5.56 7.02
CA VAL A 149 6.15 -6.39 6.24
C VAL A 149 7.31 -5.54 5.73
N HIS A 150 8.53 -6.07 5.85
CA HIS A 150 9.73 -5.45 5.31
C HIS A 150 10.14 -6.14 4.00
N PHE A 151 9.94 -5.46 2.87
CA PHE A 151 10.40 -5.89 1.56
C PHE A 151 11.86 -5.47 1.39
N ALA A 152 12.78 -6.40 1.66
CA ALA A 152 14.22 -6.17 1.57
C ALA A 152 14.74 -6.13 0.13
N GLY A 153 14.07 -6.86 -0.78
CA GLY A 153 14.36 -6.88 -2.22
C GLY A 153 13.46 -5.93 -3.01
N ASP A 154 13.48 -6.05 -4.34
CA ASP A 154 12.50 -5.36 -5.18
C ASP A 154 11.13 -6.03 -5.01
N ALA A 155 10.07 -5.24 -4.83
CA ALA A 155 8.71 -5.74 -4.75
C ALA A 155 7.95 -5.39 -6.04
N ARG A 156 7.53 -6.40 -6.78
CA ARG A 156 6.89 -6.26 -8.10
C ARG A 156 5.45 -6.76 -8.06
N PHE A 157 4.53 -5.87 -8.34
CA PHE A 157 3.09 -6.09 -8.41
C PHE A 157 2.53 -5.65 -9.77
N ASP A 158 3.38 -5.37 -10.77
CA ASP A 158 2.93 -4.88 -12.07
C ASP A 158 1.89 -5.81 -12.71
N GLY A 159 0.75 -5.24 -13.10
CA GLY A 159 -0.38 -5.97 -13.66
C GLY A 159 -1.05 -6.97 -12.72
N ALA A 160 -0.75 -6.95 -11.42
CA ALA A 160 -1.47 -7.75 -10.44
C ALA A 160 -2.93 -7.29 -10.31
N VAL A 161 -3.81 -8.23 -9.98
CA VAL A 161 -5.23 -7.97 -9.73
C VAL A 161 -5.55 -8.40 -8.30
N PHE A 162 -5.82 -7.42 -7.44
CA PHE A 162 -6.38 -7.67 -6.12
C PHE A 162 -7.88 -7.53 -6.21
N THR A 163 -8.60 -8.62 -5.95
CA THR A 163 -10.07 -8.65 -6.01
C THR A 163 -10.70 -8.22 -4.68
N GLY A 164 -9.97 -8.37 -3.58
CA GLY A 164 -10.33 -7.90 -2.24
C GLY A 164 -9.55 -6.67 -1.80
N SER A 165 -9.55 -6.44 -0.49
CA SER A 165 -8.86 -5.34 0.18
C SER A 165 -7.36 -5.60 0.27
N VAL A 166 -6.57 -4.54 0.11
CA VAL A 166 -5.10 -4.61 0.20
C VAL A 166 -4.60 -3.67 1.29
N SER A 167 -3.67 -4.15 2.10
CA SER A 167 -3.09 -3.35 3.19
C SER A 167 -1.58 -3.53 3.24
N PHE A 168 -0.86 -2.44 3.01
CA PHE A 168 0.57 -2.23 3.25
C PHE A 168 0.82 -1.27 4.41
N GLU A 169 -0.17 -1.09 5.30
CA GLU A 169 -0.07 -0.28 6.52
C GLU A 169 1.25 -0.59 7.26
N GLU A 170 2.03 0.46 7.53
CA GLU A 170 3.34 0.39 8.19
C GLU A 170 4.38 -0.54 7.52
N ALA A 171 4.16 -0.96 6.26
CA ALA A 171 5.15 -1.72 5.50
C ALA A 171 6.38 -0.88 5.13
N TRP A 172 7.51 -1.56 4.89
CA TRP A 172 8.75 -0.92 4.45
C TRP A 172 9.26 -1.57 3.16
N PHE A 173 9.31 -0.78 2.09
CA PHE A 173 10.01 -1.12 0.85
C PHE A 173 11.43 -0.56 0.86
N ALA A 174 12.42 -1.40 1.13
CA ALA A 174 13.82 -1.00 1.22
C ALA A 174 14.44 -0.67 -0.14
N ARG A 175 13.95 -1.34 -1.19
CA ARG A 175 14.34 -1.09 -2.59
C ARG A 175 13.18 -0.53 -3.39
N HIS A 176 12.98 -0.98 -4.63
CA HIS A 176 11.96 -0.47 -5.53
C HIS A 176 10.63 -1.20 -5.32
N ALA A 177 9.54 -0.46 -5.38
CA ALA A 177 8.17 -0.98 -5.33
C ALA A 177 7.46 -0.62 -6.64
N PHE A 178 7.05 -1.63 -7.40
CA PHE A 178 6.45 -1.46 -8.73
C PHE A 178 5.02 -1.99 -8.72
N PHE A 179 4.08 -1.12 -9.02
CA PHE A 179 2.64 -1.38 -9.08
C PHE A 179 2.07 -0.99 -10.46
N GLY A 180 2.88 -0.94 -11.51
CA GLY A 180 2.44 -0.46 -12.82
C GLY A 180 1.28 -1.29 -13.38
N GLY A 181 0.15 -0.64 -13.68
CA GLY A 181 -1.04 -1.33 -14.20
C GLY A 181 -1.76 -2.23 -13.19
N THR A 182 -1.44 -2.13 -11.89
CA THR A 182 -2.14 -2.90 -10.84
C THR A 182 -3.61 -2.50 -10.76
N ARG A 183 -4.49 -3.48 -10.55
CA ARG A 183 -5.91 -3.26 -10.27
C ARG A 183 -6.22 -3.57 -8.82
N PHE A 184 -6.75 -2.59 -8.11
CA PHE A 184 -7.30 -2.74 -6.75
C PHE A 184 -8.83 -2.79 -6.86
N GLY A 185 -9.41 -3.96 -6.61
CA GLY A 185 -10.84 -4.24 -6.73
C GLY A 185 -11.67 -3.73 -5.55
N ALA A 186 -11.04 -3.51 -4.41
CA ALA A 186 -11.62 -2.85 -3.24
C ALA A 186 -10.64 -1.77 -2.72
N ASP A 187 -10.70 -1.50 -1.41
CA ASP A 187 -9.86 -0.50 -0.75
C ASP A 187 -8.38 -0.92 -0.71
N ALA A 188 -7.48 0.05 -0.88
CA ALA A 188 -6.04 -0.15 -0.85
C ALA A 188 -5.38 0.83 0.12
N ASP A 189 -4.75 0.27 1.14
CA ASP A 189 -4.14 1.02 2.24
C ASP A 189 -2.61 0.97 2.19
N PHE A 190 -1.98 2.13 2.10
CA PHE A 190 -0.52 2.37 2.21
C PHE A 190 -0.21 3.41 3.30
N GLU A 191 -1.06 3.49 4.33
CA GLU A 191 -0.83 4.37 5.46
C GLU A 191 0.51 4.06 6.15
N ARG A 192 1.25 5.12 6.47
CA ARG A 192 2.53 5.06 7.21
C ARG A 192 3.59 4.17 6.52
N THR A 193 3.35 3.74 5.28
CA THR A 193 4.30 2.95 4.50
C THR A 193 5.53 3.78 4.17
N THR A 194 6.70 3.16 4.24
CA THR A 194 7.97 3.79 3.86
C THR A 194 8.50 3.18 2.57
N PHE A 195 8.65 4.01 1.55
CA PHE A 195 9.32 3.68 0.29
C PHE A 195 10.70 4.35 0.27
N THR A 196 11.75 3.55 0.45
CA THR A 196 13.14 4.04 0.39
C THR A 196 13.58 4.22 -1.06
N GLY A 197 13.30 3.24 -1.93
CA GLY A 197 13.55 3.33 -3.36
C GLY A 197 12.38 3.93 -4.14
N THR A 198 12.46 3.82 -5.47
CA THR A 198 11.38 4.24 -6.38
C THR A 198 10.07 3.55 -6.05
N ALA A 199 8.99 4.34 -5.94
CA ALA A 199 7.62 3.84 -5.81
C ALA A 199 6.83 4.19 -7.07
N ALA A 200 6.53 3.19 -7.89
CA ALA A 200 5.92 3.38 -9.20
C ALA A 200 4.51 2.79 -9.22
N PHE A 201 3.50 3.64 -9.38
CA PHE A 201 2.08 3.33 -9.55
C PHE A 201 1.52 3.85 -10.90
N PRO A 202 2.23 3.74 -12.03
CA PRO A 202 1.70 4.26 -13.29
C PRO A 202 0.50 3.41 -13.74
N ARG A 203 -0.55 4.08 -14.19
CA ARG A 203 -1.76 3.44 -14.74
C ARG A 203 -2.44 2.42 -13.81
N ILE A 204 -2.32 2.60 -12.49
CA ILE A 204 -3.14 1.80 -11.56
C ILE A 204 -4.61 2.14 -11.74
N THR A 205 -5.48 1.16 -11.43
CA THR A 205 -6.93 1.36 -11.38
C THR A 205 -7.45 0.94 -10.02
N THR A 206 -8.13 1.83 -9.31
CA THR A 206 -8.82 1.49 -8.04
C THR A 206 -10.33 1.52 -8.23
N HIS A 207 -11.02 0.61 -7.54
CA HIS A 207 -12.49 0.60 -7.44
C HIS A 207 -12.99 1.06 -6.08
N GLY A 208 -12.14 0.95 -5.06
CA GLY A 208 -12.37 1.53 -3.73
C GLY A 208 -11.42 2.69 -3.43
N GLN A 209 -11.34 3.02 -2.14
CA GLN A 209 -10.55 4.11 -1.61
C GLN A 209 -9.05 3.77 -1.64
N LEU A 210 -8.21 4.79 -1.82
CA LEU A 210 -6.76 4.63 -1.85
C LEU A 210 -6.09 5.59 -0.88
N TRP A 211 -5.31 5.04 0.04
CA TRP A 211 -4.72 5.82 1.12
C TRP A 211 -3.21 5.73 1.17
N PHE A 212 -2.55 6.87 1.34
CA PHE A 212 -1.12 7.03 1.55
C PHE A 212 -0.84 7.97 2.73
N ASP A 213 -1.74 8.01 3.71
CA ASP A 213 -1.61 8.97 4.80
C ASP A 213 -0.37 8.70 5.63
N ALA A 214 0.38 9.76 5.94
CA ALA A 214 1.69 9.71 6.57
C ALA A 214 2.72 8.80 5.85
N ALA A 215 2.48 8.39 4.60
CA ALA A 215 3.44 7.63 3.82
C ALA A 215 4.68 8.46 3.51
N ARG A 216 5.83 7.79 3.39
CA ARG A 216 7.13 8.42 3.14
C ARG A 216 7.71 7.89 1.84
N PHE A 217 7.83 8.78 0.86
CA PHE A 217 8.47 8.50 -0.42
C PHE A 217 9.83 9.18 -0.48
N SER A 218 10.89 8.39 -0.31
CA SER A 218 12.26 8.91 -0.21
C SER A 218 12.88 9.20 -1.58
N ALA A 219 12.46 8.47 -2.62
CA ALA A 219 12.98 8.58 -3.97
C ALA A 219 11.89 9.01 -4.98
N ARG A 220 12.05 8.66 -6.25
CA ARG A 220 11.08 8.96 -7.30
C ARG A 220 9.74 8.29 -7.01
N THR A 221 8.67 9.06 -7.17
CA THR A 221 7.29 8.58 -7.04
C THR A 221 6.54 8.86 -8.34
N ASP A 222 5.80 7.88 -8.85
CA ASP A 222 5.13 8.01 -10.14
C ASP A 222 3.71 7.46 -10.09
N PHE A 223 2.72 8.33 -10.19
CA PHE A 223 1.30 8.00 -10.32
C PHE A 223 0.79 8.28 -11.75
N ALA A 224 1.67 8.44 -12.74
CA ALA A 224 1.26 8.90 -14.06
C ALA A 224 0.17 8.01 -14.69
N GLY A 225 -0.92 8.63 -15.14
CA GLY A 225 -2.06 7.96 -15.76
C GLY A 225 -2.87 7.07 -14.81
N ALA A 226 -2.69 7.16 -13.50
CA ALA A 226 -3.52 6.44 -12.54
C ALA A 226 -4.99 6.88 -12.62
N SER A 227 -5.90 5.91 -12.50
CA SER A 227 -7.35 6.11 -12.48
C SER A 227 -7.89 5.68 -11.12
N PHE A 228 -8.37 6.65 -10.35
CA PHE A 228 -8.92 6.43 -9.02
C PHE A 228 -10.44 6.37 -9.10
N GLY A 229 -11.02 5.28 -8.60
CA GLY A 229 -12.47 5.04 -8.64
C GLY A 229 -13.25 5.76 -7.54
N ASP A 230 -12.56 6.12 -6.45
CA ASP A 230 -13.14 6.75 -5.25
C ASP A 230 -12.10 7.71 -4.62
N ASP A 231 -12.39 8.21 -3.41
CA ASP A 231 -11.54 9.10 -2.64
C ASP A 231 -10.09 8.62 -2.54
N VAL A 232 -9.15 9.57 -2.69
CA VAL A 232 -7.72 9.32 -2.54
C VAL A 232 -7.12 10.28 -1.53
N SER A 233 -6.36 9.74 -0.58
CA SER A 233 -5.73 10.54 0.47
C SER A 233 -4.21 10.38 0.52
N PHE A 234 -3.53 11.50 0.62
CA PHE A 234 -2.09 11.65 0.82
C PHE A 234 -1.81 12.57 2.03
N GLU A 235 -2.67 12.53 3.04
CA GLU A 235 -2.58 13.46 4.17
C GLU A 235 -1.30 13.21 4.96
N GLY A 236 -0.54 14.28 5.22
CA GLY A 236 0.75 14.21 5.89
C GLY A 236 1.85 13.47 5.12
N ALA A 237 1.58 13.00 3.90
CA ALA A 237 2.54 12.26 3.09
C ALA A 237 3.77 13.11 2.76
N GLY A 238 4.95 12.48 2.75
CA GLY A 238 6.23 13.12 2.46
C GLY A 238 6.80 12.66 1.13
N PHE A 239 6.90 13.57 0.17
CA PHE A 239 7.53 13.35 -1.14
C PHE A 239 8.92 14.00 -1.16
N ALA A 240 9.96 13.21 -0.90
CA ALA A 240 11.33 13.70 -0.89
C ALA A 240 11.90 13.85 -2.32
N GLY A 241 11.64 12.88 -3.19
CA GLY A 241 12.11 12.85 -4.57
C GLY A 241 11.14 13.45 -5.60
N PRO A 242 11.47 13.33 -6.90
CA PRO A 242 10.59 13.75 -7.99
C PRO A 242 9.28 12.97 -7.96
N THR A 243 8.15 13.68 -7.99
CA THR A 243 6.80 13.10 -7.90
C THR A 243 5.95 13.52 -9.09
N SER A 244 5.34 12.55 -9.75
CA SER A 244 4.46 12.77 -10.91
C SER A 244 3.04 12.28 -10.60
N PHE A 245 2.07 13.16 -10.81
CA PHE A 245 0.63 12.89 -10.87
C PHE A 245 0.07 13.19 -12.28
N ARG A 246 0.95 13.19 -13.29
CA ARG A 246 0.61 13.54 -14.66
C ARG A 246 -0.53 12.68 -15.19
N ASP A 247 -1.50 13.30 -15.84
CA ASP A 247 -2.65 12.64 -16.49
C ASP A 247 -3.45 11.71 -15.55
N THR A 248 -3.38 11.94 -14.22
CA THR A 248 -4.21 11.22 -13.25
C THR A 248 -5.67 11.64 -13.35
N ARG A 249 -6.56 10.69 -13.06
CA ARG A 249 -8.01 10.90 -13.11
C ARG A 249 -8.64 10.39 -11.83
N CYS A 250 -9.38 11.27 -11.15
CA CYS A 250 -10.22 10.94 -10.01
C CYS A 250 -11.60 11.55 -10.24
N ALA A 251 -12.67 10.82 -9.98
CA ALA A 251 -14.02 11.41 -9.99
C ALA A 251 -14.35 12.11 -8.66
N ALA A 252 -13.61 11.79 -7.60
CA ALA A 252 -13.78 12.30 -6.25
C ALA A 252 -12.69 13.34 -5.89
N ASP A 253 -12.67 13.74 -4.62
CA ASP A 253 -11.64 14.64 -4.10
C ASP A 253 -10.32 13.90 -3.88
N VAL A 254 -9.21 14.62 -4.06
CA VAL A 254 -7.87 14.14 -3.75
C VAL A 254 -7.26 15.01 -2.66
N LEU A 255 -7.01 14.38 -1.51
CA LEU A 255 -6.60 15.04 -0.28
C LEU A 255 -5.08 15.04 -0.15
N PHE A 256 -4.50 16.22 0.04
CA PHE A 256 -3.06 16.43 0.28
C PHE A 256 -2.83 17.22 1.59
N GLY A 257 -3.76 17.14 2.53
CA GLY A 257 -3.71 17.88 3.79
C GLY A 257 -2.38 17.70 4.52
N GLY A 258 -1.62 18.76 4.76
CA GLY A 258 -0.32 18.67 5.44
C GLY A 258 0.79 17.92 4.67
N ALA A 259 0.58 17.53 3.41
CA ALA A 259 1.58 16.85 2.59
C ALA A 259 2.81 17.73 2.35
N ARG A 260 3.99 17.12 2.15
CA ARG A 260 5.27 17.81 2.00
C ARG A 260 5.96 17.43 0.69
N PHE A 261 6.15 18.39 -0.20
CA PHE A 261 6.82 18.20 -1.49
C PHE A 261 8.22 18.82 -1.50
N SER A 262 9.25 18.01 -1.25
CA SER A 262 10.65 18.46 -1.25
C SER A 262 11.26 18.47 -2.65
N GLY A 263 10.87 17.51 -3.51
CA GLY A 263 11.34 17.41 -4.89
C GLY A 263 10.42 18.07 -5.93
N HIS A 264 10.61 17.67 -7.19
CA HIS A 264 9.70 18.02 -8.30
C HIS A 264 8.28 17.53 -8.02
N ALA A 265 7.29 18.29 -8.47
CA ALA A 265 5.88 17.91 -8.38
C ALA A 265 5.20 18.26 -9.71
N ASP A 266 4.66 17.27 -10.41
CA ASP A 266 4.04 17.47 -11.72
C ASP A 266 2.60 16.96 -11.72
N PHE A 267 1.63 17.88 -11.75
CA PHE A 267 0.20 17.61 -11.87
C PHE A 267 -0.34 17.96 -13.26
N THR A 268 0.53 18.05 -14.29
CA THR A 268 0.09 18.36 -15.65
C THR A 268 -0.95 17.35 -16.13
N GLY A 269 -2.11 17.83 -16.59
CA GLY A 269 -3.19 16.95 -17.06
C GLY A 269 -3.95 16.18 -15.97
N ALA A 270 -3.61 16.39 -14.69
CA ALA A 270 -4.33 15.77 -13.57
C ALA A 270 -5.74 16.34 -13.42
N THR A 271 -6.72 15.47 -13.17
CA THR A 271 -8.13 15.81 -13.01
C THR A 271 -8.72 15.14 -11.78
N ALA A 272 -9.50 15.89 -11.01
CA ALA A 272 -10.22 15.46 -9.80
C ALA A 272 -11.48 16.32 -9.64
N ALA A 273 -12.44 15.92 -8.80
CA ALA A 273 -13.52 16.83 -8.38
C ALA A 273 -12.93 18.06 -7.66
N GLY A 274 -11.95 17.82 -6.80
CA GLY A 274 -11.19 18.84 -6.11
C GLY A 274 -9.82 18.34 -5.66
N PHE A 275 -8.81 19.19 -5.78
CA PHE A 275 -7.53 18.99 -5.13
C PHE A 275 -7.48 19.84 -3.86
N LEU A 276 -7.27 19.19 -2.70
CA LEU A 276 -7.29 19.84 -1.38
C LEU A 276 -5.90 19.82 -0.74
N PHE A 277 -5.17 20.92 -0.85
CA PHE A 277 -3.81 21.07 -0.31
C PHE A 277 -3.75 21.79 1.05
N THR A 278 -4.77 21.62 1.89
CA THR A 278 -4.88 22.34 3.18
C THR A 278 -3.64 22.11 4.05
N GLY A 279 -2.84 23.16 4.27
CA GLY A 279 -1.61 23.07 5.05
C GLY A 279 -0.48 22.27 4.39
N ALA A 280 -0.63 21.86 3.13
CA ALA A 280 0.43 21.24 2.35
C ALA A 280 1.54 22.25 2.05
N ARG A 281 2.77 21.75 1.89
CA ARG A 281 3.96 22.59 1.76
C ARG A 281 4.92 22.09 0.71
N ALA A 282 5.69 23.01 0.17
CA ALA A 282 6.73 22.72 -0.80
C ALA A 282 8.02 23.45 -0.48
N ARG A 283 9.16 22.82 -0.76
CA ARG A 283 10.47 23.48 -0.69
C ARG A 283 10.62 24.52 -1.81
N THR A 284 11.15 25.70 -1.45
CA THR A 284 11.41 26.82 -2.37
C THR A 284 12.90 27.08 -2.58
N ASP A 285 13.77 26.42 -1.83
CA ASP A 285 15.23 26.58 -1.88
C ASP A 285 15.93 25.58 -2.83
N ALA A 286 15.16 24.72 -3.49
CA ALA A 286 15.65 23.81 -4.52
C ALA A 286 15.21 24.30 -5.91
N HIS A 287 16.10 24.17 -6.90
CA HIS A 287 15.76 24.43 -8.32
C HIS A 287 14.90 23.29 -8.85
N VAL A 288 13.61 23.29 -8.49
CA VAL A 288 12.66 22.23 -8.85
C VAL A 288 11.55 22.78 -9.73
N ARG A 289 11.31 22.10 -10.85
CA ARG A 289 10.11 22.29 -11.67
C ARG A 289 8.89 21.80 -10.92
N ARG A 290 7.84 22.63 -10.91
CA ARG A 290 6.55 22.33 -10.30
C ARG A 290 5.42 22.75 -11.23
N ALA A 291 4.45 21.88 -11.44
CA ALA A 291 3.21 22.17 -12.13
C ALA A 291 2.08 21.79 -11.18
N TRP A 292 1.44 22.76 -10.54
CA TRP A 292 0.31 22.53 -9.64
C TRP A 292 -1.00 22.49 -10.42
N PRO A 293 -2.05 21.83 -9.89
CA PRO A 293 -3.38 21.90 -10.49
C PRO A 293 -3.88 23.35 -10.59
N PRO A 294 -4.81 23.65 -11.52
CA PRO A 294 -5.40 24.98 -11.65
C PRO A 294 -5.92 25.53 -10.31
N GLY A 295 -5.68 26.82 -10.07
CA GLY A 295 -6.09 27.49 -8.85
C GLY A 295 -5.18 27.25 -7.64
N TRP A 296 -4.08 26.52 -7.76
CA TRP A 296 -3.09 26.34 -6.70
C TRP A 296 -1.71 26.90 -7.07
N ALA A 297 -1.09 27.60 -6.12
CA ALA A 297 0.26 28.12 -6.25
C ALA A 297 1.00 28.08 -4.91
N LEU A 298 2.31 28.34 -4.95
CA LEU A 298 3.09 28.53 -3.72
C LEU A 298 2.88 29.95 -3.21
N GLY A 299 2.52 30.05 -1.93
CA GLY A 299 2.52 31.31 -1.22
C GLY A 299 3.94 31.83 -0.94
N PRO A 300 4.07 32.89 -0.11
CA PRO A 300 5.37 33.44 0.23
C PRO A 300 6.23 32.43 0.99
N ALA A 301 7.52 32.38 0.66
CA ALA A 301 8.48 31.51 1.33
C ALA A 301 8.65 31.91 2.81
N ARG A 302 8.60 30.91 3.69
CA ARG A 302 8.84 31.04 5.13
C ARG A 302 10.19 30.37 5.47
N PRO A 303 11.13 31.09 6.11
CA PRO A 303 12.36 30.48 6.58
C PRO A 303 12.05 29.47 7.69
N ARG A 304 12.30 28.18 7.46
CA ARG A 304 12.04 27.10 8.43
C ARG A 304 13.08 26.00 8.29
N LYS A 305 13.88 25.78 9.34
CA LYS A 305 14.91 24.75 9.32
C LYS A 305 14.28 23.33 9.29
N PRO A 306 14.83 22.38 8.50
CA PRO A 306 15.83 22.60 7.44
C PRO A 306 15.19 23.13 6.14
N GLY A 307 15.73 24.25 5.63
CA GLY A 307 15.39 24.81 4.32
C GLY A 307 14.47 26.05 4.29
N ARG A 308 13.95 26.36 3.10
CA ARG A 308 12.88 27.35 2.89
C ARG A 308 11.66 26.64 2.34
N TRP A 309 10.51 26.90 2.96
CA TRP A 309 9.24 26.25 2.64
C TRP A 309 8.16 27.28 2.37
N ALA A 310 7.27 27.02 1.42
CA ALA A 310 6.05 27.77 1.21
C ALA A 310 4.84 26.85 1.42
N ASP A 311 3.78 27.42 1.99
CA ASP A 311 2.47 26.76 2.02
C ASP A 311 1.85 26.84 0.62
N LEU A 312 1.13 25.78 0.21
CA LEU A 312 0.28 25.80 -0.97
C LEU A 312 -0.98 26.60 -0.66
N THR A 313 -1.33 27.54 -1.53
CA THR A 313 -2.49 28.43 -1.37
C THR A 313 -3.32 28.45 -2.62
N ARG A 314 -4.63 28.69 -2.48
CA ARG A 314 -5.48 28.99 -3.62
C ARG A 314 -5.05 30.34 -4.23
N ALA A 315 -4.80 30.33 -5.54
CA ALA A 315 -4.42 31.50 -6.33
C ALA A 315 -5.64 32.37 -6.66
#